data_AF-A0A8T3L4E4-F1
#
_entry.id   AF-A0A8T3L4E4-F1
#
_cell.length_a   1.000
_cell.length_b   1.000
_cell.length_c   1.000
_cell.angle_alpha   90.00
_cell.angle_beta   90.00
_cell.angle_gamma   90.00
#
_symmetry.space_group_name_H-M   'P 1'
#
loop_
_entity.id
_entity.type
_entity.pdbx_description
1 polymer ?
#
loop_
_entity_poly.entity_id
_entity_poly.type
_entity_poly.pdbx_seq_one_letter_code
_entity_poly.pdbx_strand_id
1 'polypeptide(L)'
;RVCCERPTPTADYQPSFHSPWLAADGKNLNEALLQDGAGFQIVFPLNLDHLQCYREAESRARAAGRGVWVDAPVADAVGLARSVEGFRLLRGRIETLQQSRRSLWLKIAGVKLRIDRSDLDHFTDWQPQELVGHDVEARGWIRRYKGSQRMRIRHPSAIKVVW
;
A
#
# COMPACT_ATOMS: atom_id res chain seq x y z
N ARG A 1 6.79 -18.08 -16.54
CA ARG A 1 5.87 -16.94 -16.78
C ARG A 1 6.68 -15.68 -16.60
N VAL A 2 6.66 -14.76 -17.56
CA VAL A 2 7.25 -13.45 -17.31
C VAL A 2 6.31 -12.76 -16.33
N CYS A 3 6.88 -12.14 -15.29
CA CYS A 3 6.08 -11.40 -14.33
C CYS A 3 5.31 -10.30 -15.09
N CYS A 4 4.07 -9.99 -14.65
CA CYS A 4 3.29 -8.90 -15.22
C CYS A 4 2.79 -9.03 -16.69
N GLU A 5 2.85 -10.21 -17.31
CA GLU A 5 2.23 -10.46 -18.64
C GLU A 5 0.71 -10.29 -18.60
N ARG A 6 0.12 -9.78 -19.69
CA ARG A 6 -1.36 -9.80 -19.83
C ARG A 6 -1.85 -11.25 -19.76
N PRO A 7 -2.96 -11.55 -19.07
CA PRO A 7 -3.63 -12.82 -19.25
C PRO A 7 -4.00 -12.99 -20.73
N THR A 8 -3.89 -14.21 -21.25
CA THR A 8 -4.30 -14.55 -22.62
C THR A 8 -5.76 -14.11 -22.81
N PRO A 9 -6.09 -13.29 -23.81
CA PRO A 9 -7.47 -12.84 -24.00
C PRO A 9 -8.38 -14.06 -24.23
N THR A 10 -9.39 -14.24 -23.37
CA THR A 10 -10.54 -15.11 -23.67
C THR A 10 -11.56 -14.30 -24.48
N ALA A 11 -12.51 -14.99 -25.13
CA ALA A 11 -13.54 -14.35 -25.97
C ALA A 11 -14.39 -13.28 -25.22
N ASP A 12 -14.40 -13.33 -23.89
CA ASP A 12 -15.13 -12.40 -23.01
C ASP A 12 -14.26 -11.27 -22.43
N TYR A 13 -12.99 -11.14 -22.87
CA TYR A 13 -12.07 -10.14 -22.34
C TYR A 13 -12.39 -8.73 -22.85
N GLN A 14 -13.05 -7.91 -22.01
CA GLN A 14 -13.16 -6.47 -22.23
C GLN A 14 -12.03 -5.75 -21.49
N PRO A 15 -11.23 -4.89 -22.17
CA PRO A 15 -10.22 -4.07 -21.50
C PRO A 15 -10.93 -3.12 -20.53
N SER A 16 -10.80 -3.37 -19.24
CA SER A 16 -11.15 -2.39 -18.22
C SER A 16 -10.00 -1.38 -18.11
N PHE A 17 -10.17 -0.29 -17.35
CA PHE A 17 -9.09 0.65 -16.97
C PHE A 17 -7.84 0.00 -16.32
N HIS A 18 -7.79 -1.33 -16.24
CA HIS A 18 -6.96 -2.15 -15.37
C HIS A 18 -6.00 -3.06 -16.16
N SER A 19 -6.08 -3.10 -17.51
CA SER A 19 -5.09 -3.77 -18.33
C SER A 19 -3.74 -3.07 -18.22
N PRO A 20 -2.61 -3.79 -18.08
CA PRO A 20 -1.31 -3.14 -18.01
C PRO A 20 -1.01 -2.42 -19.33
N TRP A 21 -0.62 -1.15 -19.20
CA TRP A 21 -0.05 -0.40 -20.32
C TRP A 21 1.22 -1.09 -20.75
N LEU A 22 1.33 -1.38 -22.05
CA LEU A 22 2.54 -1.94 -22.61
C LEU A 22 3.38 -0.83 -23.22
N ALA A 23 4.68 -0.87 -22.98
CA ALA A 23 5.64 -0.09 -23.75
C ALA A 23 5.68 -0.59 -25.21
N ALA A 24 6.36 0.15 -26.08
CA ALA A 24 6.47 -0.19 -27.51
C ALA A 24 7.08 -1.58 -27.76
N ASP A 25 7.86 -2.11 -26.81
CA ASP A 25 8.46 -3.45 -26.85
C ASP A 25 7.58 -4.55 -26.22
N GLY A 26 6.34 -4.23 -25.86
CA GLY A 26 5.39 -5.17 -25.27
C GLY A 26 5.56 -5.42 -23.77
N LYS A 27 6.51 -4.75 -23.10
CA LYS A 27 6.71 -4.91 -21.64
C LYS A 27 5.68 -4.13 -20.84
N ASN A 28 5.36 -4.62 -19.64
CA ASN A 28 4.49 -3.91 -18.71
C ASN A 28 5.16 -2.62 -18.22
N LEU A 29 4.60 -1.47 -18.61
CA LEU A 29 5.14 -0.15 -18.31
C LEU A 29 5.13 0.15 -16.80
N ASN A 30 4.08 -0.26 -16.07
CA ASN A 30 4.00 -0.04 -14.63
C ASN A 30 5.10 -0.82 -13.90
N GLU A 31 5.37 -2.05 -14.34
CA GLU A 31 6.47 -2.83 -13.79
C GLU A 31 7.81 -2.14 -14.03
N ALA A 32 8.10 -1.71 -15.26
CA ALA A 32 9.34 -1.02 -15.61
C ALA A 32 9.54 0.25 -14.77
N LEU A 33 8.50 1.09 -14.66
CA LEU A 33 8.53 2.31 -13.84
C LEU A 33 8.82 2.00 -12.36
N LEU A 34 8.21 0.95 -11.81
CA LEU A 34 8.46 0.54 -10.43
C LEU A 34 9.87 -0.03 -10.24
N GLN A 35 10.39 -0.80 -11.21
CA GLN A 35 11.78 -1.31 -11.18
C GLN A 35 12.83 -0.19 -11.22
N ASP A 36 12.52 0.92 -11.88
CA ASP A 36 13.38 2.10 -11.97
C ASP A 36 13.18 3.08 -10.79
N GLY A 37 12.25 2.78 -9.88
CA GLY A 37 11.97 3.61 -8.71
C GLY A 37 11.24 4.91 -9.03
N ALA A 38 10.52 4.98 -10.16
CA ALA A 38 9.79 6.17 -10.60
C ALA A 38 8.47 6.40 -9.83
N GLY A 39 8.16 5.58 -8.82
CA GLY A 39 6.95 5.73 -8.01
C GLY A 39 6.79 4.65 -6.95
N PHE A 40 5.61 4.67 -6.33
CA PHE A 40 5.19 3.73 -5.31
C PHE A 40 4.08 2.82 -5.82
N GLN A 41 4.12 1.56 -5.43
CA GLN A 41 3.04 0.61 -5.66
C GLN A 41 1.89 0.92 -4.69
N ILE A 42 0.69 1.12 -5.23
CA ILE A 42 -0.53 1.38 -4.48
C ILE A 42 -1.60 0.39 -4.90
N VAL A 43 -2.33 -0.15 -3.92
CA VAL A 43 -3.48 -1.03 -4.18
C VAL A 43 -4.79 -0.27 -4.03
N PHE A 44 -5.61 -0.36 -5.06
CA PHE A 44 -7.05 -0.17 -4.97
C PHE A 44 -7.69 -1.54 -5.15
N PRO A 45 -8.51 -2.05 -4.21
CA PRO A 45 -8.92 -3.46 -4.20
C PRO A 45 -9.71 -3.96 -5.43
N LEU A 46 -10.20 -3.06 -6.29
CA LEU A 46 -10.76 -3.43 -7.59
C LEU A 46 -9.69 -3.85 -8.62
N ASN A 47 -8.41 -3.62 -8.31
CA ASN A 47 -7.26 -3.94 -9.16
C ASN A 47 -6.18 -4.66 -8.32
N LEU A 48 -6.30 -5.98 -8.21
CA LEU A 48 -5.29 -6.83 -7.58
C LEU A 48 -4.44 -7.58 -8.60
N ASP A 49 -4.76 -7.44 -9.88
CA ASP A 49 -4.02 -8.05 -10.98
C ASP A 49 -2.58 -7.51 -10.96
N HIS A 50 -1.61 -8.42 -10.97
CA HIS A 50 -0.18 -8.13 -10.89
C HIS A 50 0.33 -7.53 -9.58
N LEU A 51 -0.46 -7.51 -8.50
CA LEU A 51 -0.03 -7.00 -7.18
C LEU A 51 1.34 -7.55 -6.76
N GLN A 52 1.50 -8.87 -6.82
CA GLN A 52 2.75 -9.52 -6.42
C GLN A 52 3.93 -9.08 -7.30
N CYS A 53 3.71 -9.00 -8.61
CA CYS A 53 4.73 -8.55 -9.56
C CYS A 53 5.17 -7.11 -9.31
N TYR A 54 4.22 -6.19 -9.14
CA TYR A 54 4.52 -4.78 -8.85
C TYR A 54 5.22 -4.60 -7.50
N ARG A 55 4.88 -5.41 -6.50
CA ARG A 55 5.58 -5.43 -5.21
C ARG A 55 7.02 -5.87 -5.35
N GLU A 56 7.29 -6.90 -6.14
CA GLU A 56 8.65 -7.37 -6.40
C GLU A 56 9.47 -6.33 -7.16
N ALA A 57 8.88 -5.67 -8.15
CA ALA A 57 9.51 -4.57 -8.89
C ALA A 57 9.89 -3.41 -7.96
N GLU A 58 8.94 -2.94 -7.14
CA GLU A 58 9.19 -1.87 -6.15
C GLU A 58 10.24 -2.30 -5.11
N SER A 59 10.20 -3.55 -4.65
CA SER A 59 11.17 -4.09 -3.70
C SER A 59 12.60 -4.06 -4.26
N ARG A 60 12.78 -4.41 -5.54
CA ARG A 60 14.08 -4.29 -6.22
C ARG A 60 14.57 -2.85 -6.30
N ALA A 61 13.70 -1.91 -6.66
CA ALA A 61 14.06 -0.49 -6.70
C ALA A 61 14.42 0.06 -5.31
N ARG A 62 13.67 -0.33 -4.29
CA ARG A 62 13.96 0.03 -2.89
C ARG A 62 15.30 -0.51 -2.41
N ALA A 63 15.58 -1.78 -2.65
CA ALA A 63 16.85 -2.41 -2.27
C ALA A 63 18.05 -1.78 -2.99
N ALA A 64 17.85 -1.34 -4.24
CA ALA A 64 18.87 -0.67 -5.04
C ALA A 64 18.92 0.85 -4.81
N GLY A 65 18.07 1.43 -3.95
CA GLY A 65 18.03 2.87 -3.67
C GLY A 65 17.72 3.74 -4.90
N ARG A 66 16.84 3.29 -5.81
CA ARG A 66 16.54 3.99 -7.07
C ARG A 66 15.42 5.02 -6.94
N GLY A 67 15.53 6.13 -7.66
CA GLY A 67 14.46 7.11 -7.82
C GLY A 67 13.94 7.63 -6.48
N VAL A 68 12.64 7.46 -6.23
CA VAL A 68 11.99 7.90 -4.97
C VAL A 68 12.57 7.22 -3.72
N TRP A 69 13.35 6.15 -3.87
CA TRP A 69 13.94 5.39 -2.76
C TRP A 69 15.33 5.86 -2.34
N VAL A 70 15.95 6.81 -3.06
CA VAL A 70 17.28 7.37 -2.74
C VAL A 70 17.29 7.93 -1.31
N ASP A 71 16.26 8.70 -0.95
CA ASP A 71 16.18 9.40 0.34
C ASP A 71 15.49 8.59 1.45
N ALA A 72 15.33 7.27 1.28
CA ALA A 72 14.64 6.39 2.23
C ALA A 72 13.30 6.99 2.73
N PRO A 73 12.27 7.11 1.86
CA PRO A 73 11.07 7.94 2.09
C PRO A 73 10.12 7.46 3.19
N VAL A 74 10.51 6.47 3.99
CA VAL A 74 9.73 5.96 5.11
C VAL A 74 9.89 6.91 6.29
N ALA A 75 8.81 7.59 6.64
CA ALA A 75 8.77 8.47 7.81
C ALA A 75 8.42 7.69 9.07
N ASP A 76 8.95 8.10 10.22
CA ASP A 76 8.48 7.60 11.51
C ASP A 76 7.18 8.29 11.93
N ALA A 77 6.26 7.50 12.50
CA ALA A 77 5.01 8.00 13.05
C ALA A 77 5.23 8.84 14.31
N VAL A 78 6.27 8.51 15.08
CA VAL A 78 6.68 9.28 16.25
C VAL A 78 7.28 10.61 15.77
N GLY A 79 6.76 11.72 16.29
CA GLY A 79 7.21 13.06 15.89
C GLY A 79 6.70 13.54 14.53
N LEU A 80 5.82 12.79 13.86
CA LEU A 80 5.22 13.23 12.60
C LEU A 80 4.51 14.57 12.78
N ALA A 81 4.95 15.60 12.04
CA ALA A 81 4.37 16.92 12.14
C ALA A 81 2.88 16.91 11.79
N ARG A 82 2.07 17.63 12.58
CA ARG A 82 0.59 17.67 12.42
C ARG A 82 0.16 18.28 11.08
N SER A 83 1.04 19.05 10.43
CA SER A 83 0.82 19.63 9.10
C SER A 83 0.95 18.62 7.95
N VAL A 84 1.52 17.44 8.19
CA VAL A 84 1.75 16.43 7.15
C VAL A 84 0.43 15.87 6.60
N GLU A 85 0.32 15.89 5.27
CA GLU A 85 -0.77 15.30 4.48
C GLU A 85 -0.20 14.69 3.19
N GLY A 86 -1.06 13.96 2.46
CA GLY A 86 -0.70 13.31 1.20
C GLY A 86 -0.19 11.89 1.39
N PHE A 87 0.34 11.31 0.31
CA PHE A 87 0.84 9.94 0.33
C PHE A 87 2.09 9.83 1.22
N ARG A 88 2.12 8.84 2.11
CA ARG A 88 3.26 8.54 2.98
C ARG A 88 3.46 7.03 3.13
N LEU A 89 4.72 6.64 3.24
CA LEU A 89 5.14 5.39 3.88
C LEU A 89 5.45 5.75 5.33
N LEU A 90 4.77 5.11 6.27
CA LEU A 90 4.82 5.46 7.67
C LEU A 90 5.18 4.22 8.49
N ARG A 91 6.26 4.31 9.25
CA ARG A 91 6.68 3.27 10.19
C ARG A 91 6.25 3.61 11.61
N GLY A 92 5.83 2.61 12.37
CA GLY A 92 5.65 2.76 13.81
C GLY A 92 4.97 1.56 14.45
N ARG A 93 5.00 1.54 15.78
CA ARG A 93 4.37 0.50 16.58
C ARG A 93 2.87 0.71 16.70
N ILE A 94 2.11 -0.36 16.51
CA ILE A 94 0.65 -0.36 16.73
C ILE A 94 0.39 -0.38 18.24
N GLU A 95 -0.13 0.71 18.76
CA GLU A 95 -0.40 0.90 20.19
C GLU A 95 -1.72 0.28 20.61
N THR A 96 -2.77 0.50 19.83
CA THR A 96 -4.13 0.10 20.17
C THR A 96 -4.93 -0.24 18.93
N LEU A 97 -5.92 -1.12 19.11
CA LEU A 97 -7.00 -1.38 18.16
C LEU A 97 -8.32 -0.97 18.80
N GLN A 98 -9.07 -0.11 18.12
CA GLN A 98 -10.44 0.26 18.48
C GLN A 98 -11.40 -0.18 17.38
N GLN A 99 -12.56 -0.68 17.76
CA GLN A 99 -13.56 -1.13 16.80
C GLN A 99 -14.82 -0.26 16.90
N SER A 100 -15.42 0.02 15.75
CA SER A 100 -16.73 0.63 15.66
C SER A 100 -17.64 -0.18 14.73
N ARG A 101 -18.90 0.24 14.63
CA ARG A 101 -19.87 -0.36 13.71
C ARG A 101 -19.42 -0.33 12.25
N ARG A 102 -18.57 0.63 11.86
CA ARG A 102 -18.18 0.83 10.43
C ARG A 102 -16.71 0.58 10.15
N SER A 103 -15.84 0.59 11.16
CA SER A 103 -14.40 0.54 10.93
C SER A 103 -13.63 -0.06 12.09
N LEU A 104 -12.44 -0.55 11.78
CA LEU A 104 -11.37 -0.83 12.71
C LEU A 104 -10.38 0.33 12.66
N TRP A 105 -9.86 0.72 13.82
CA TRP A 105 -8.92 1.83 13.98
C TRP A 105 -7.69 1.34 14.72
N LEU A 106 -6.58 1.24 14.01
CA LEU A 106 -5.27 1.00 14.59
C LEU A 106 -4.62 2.35 14.88
N LYS A 107 -3.89 2.47 15.99
CA LYS A 107 -3.17 3.70 16.34
C LYS A 107 -1.67 3.48 16.27
N ILE A 108 -0.97 4.33 15.52
CA ILE A 108 0.49 4.45 15.53
C ILE A 108 0.87 5.89 15.92
N ALA A 109 1.42 6.09 17.11
CA ALA A 109 1.69 7.42 17.65
C ALA A 109 0.50 8.40 17.49
N GLY A 110 0.67 9.50 16.74
CA GLY A 110 -0.38 10.49 16.50
C GLY A 110 -1.37 10.15 15.37
N VAL A 111 -1.16 9.05 14.64
CA VAL A 111 -1.88 8.72 13.40
C VAL A 111 -2.83 7.54 13.61
N LYS A 112 -4.06 7.67 13.08
CA LYS A 112 -5.06 6.60 13.09
C LYS A 112 -5.12 5.92 11.72
N LEU A 113 -4.83 4.63 11.66
CA LEU A 113 -5.03 3.79 10.49
C LEU A 113 -6.45 3.23 10.52
N ARG A 114 -7.24 3.48 9.49
CA ARG A 114 -8.64 3.09 9.38
C ARG A 114 -8.79 1.97 8.36
N ILE A 115 -9.36 0.85 8.79
CA ILE A 115 -9.85 -0.22 7.91
C ILE A 115 -11.38 -0.14 7.95
N ASP A 116 -12.03 0.06 6.80
CA ASP A 116 -13.48 0.01 6.75
C ASP A 116 -13.96 -1.44 6.80
N ARG A 117 -15.09 -1.71 7.45
CA ARG A 117 -15.63 -3.08 7.54
C ARG A 117 -15.93 -3.68 6.15
N SER A 118 -16.24 -2.84 5.17
CA SER A 118 -16.40 -3.27 3.76
C SER A 118 -15.10 -3.72 3.10
N ASP A 119 -13.95 -3.34 3.67
CA ASP A 119 -12.63 -3.71 3.14
C ASP A 119 -12.11 -4.99 3.83
N LEU A 120 -12.79 -5.52 4.86
CA LEU A 120 -12.34 -6.69 5.64
C LEU A 120 -12.34 -7.99 4.84
N ASP A 121 -13.14 -8.10 3.79
CA ASP A 121 -13.15 -9.27 2.90
C ASP A 121 -11.77 -9.47 2.22
N HIS A 122 -10.91 -8.46 2.21
CA HIS A 122 -9.53 -8.57 1.75
C HIS A 122 -8.52 -9.00 2.82
N PHE A 123 -8.91 -9.06 4.10
CA PHE A 123 -8.05 -9.40 5.24
C PHE A 123 -8.30 -10.84 5.72
N THR A 124 -8.40 -11.80 4.78
CA THR A 124 -8.70 -13.21 5.08
C THR A 124 -7.54 -13.93 5.76
N ASP A 125 -6.31 -13.56 5.42
CA ASP A 125 -5.12 -14.34 5.76
C ASP A 125 -4.52 -13.94 7.12
N TRP A 126 -5.02 -12.86 7.73
CA TRP A 126 -4.57 -12.40 9.04
C TRP A 126 -5.53 -11.38 9.66
N GLN A 127 -5.54 -11.33 10.99
CA GLN A 127 -6.45 -10.48 11.74
C GLN A 127 -5.79 -9.17 12.15
N PRO A 128 -6.38 -7.99 11.89
CA PRO A 128 -5.84 -6.70 12.34
C PRO A 128 -5.58 -6.61 13.85
N GLN A 129 -6.23 -7.46 14.66
CA GLN A 129 -6.00 -7.63 16.10
C GLN A 129 -4.57 -8.07 16.41
N GLU A 130 -3.99 -8.93 15.59
CA GLU A 130 -2.65 -9.51 15.78
C GLU A 130 -1.55 -8.47 15.57
N LEU A 131 -1.88 -7.30 15.03
CA LEU A 131 -0.92 -6.20 14.87
C LEU A 131 -0.55 -5.49 16.15
N VAL A 132 -1.40 -5.55 17.18
CA VAL A 132 -1.19 -4.75 18.39
C VAL A 132 0.11 -5.17 19.05
N GLY A 133 0.99 -4.20 19.27
CA GLY A 133 2.31 -4.42 19.84
C GLY A 133 3.42 -4.68 18.80
N HIS A 134 3.11 -4.81 17.51
CA HIS A 134 4.12 -4.95 16.46
C HIS A 134 4.48 -3.62 15.80
N ASP A 135 5.74 -3.51 15.37
CA ASP A 135 6.16 -2.47 14.46
C ASP A 135 5.68 -2.78 13.04
N VAL A 136 5.11 -1.77 12.39
CA VAL A 136 4.59 -1.89 11.03
C VAL A 136 5.12 -0.80 10.13
N GLU A 137 5.14 -1.08 8.83
CA GLU A 137 5.16 -0.07 7.78
C GLU A 137 3.79 -0.03 7.10
N ALA A 138 3.11 1.10 7.21
CA ALA A 138 1.83 1.37 6.56
C ALA A 138 2.02 2.36 5.40
N ARG A 139 1.25 2.19 4.32
CA ARG A 139 1.29 3.08 3.16
C ARG A 139 -0.08 3.57 2.77
N GLY A 140 -0.17 4.86 2.47
CA GLY A 140 -1.42 5.47 2.03
C GLY A 140 -1.44 6.99 2.20
N TRP A 141 -2.62 7.57 2.02
CA TRP A 141 -2.81 9.02 2.12
C TRP A 141 -3.19 9.42 3.53
N ILE A 142 -2.38 10.28 4.13
CA ILE A 142 -2.70 10.99 5.35
C ILE A 142 -3.62 12.17 5.02
N ARG A 143 -4.76 12.23 5.71
CA ARG A 143 -5.66 13.39 5.72
C ARG A 143 -5.93 13.83 7.15
N ARG A 144 -6.05 15.13 7.38
CA ARG A 144 -6.51 15.64 8.68
C ARG A 144 -8.04 15.52 8.79
N TYR A 145 -8.50 15.11 9.96
CA TYR A 145 -9.92 15.13 10.32
C TYR A 145 -10.09 15.34 11.82
N LYS A 146 -10.82 16.40 12.20
CA LYS A 146 -11.11 16.77 13.60
C LYS A 146 -9.85 16.73 14.49
N GLY A 147 -8.76 17.34 14.03
CA GLY A 147 -7.51 17.46 14.79
C GLY A 147 -6.61 16.22 14.83
N SER A 148 -7.01 15.10 14.20
CA SER A 148 -6.19 13.88 14.06
C SER A 148 -5.78 13.63 12.60
N GLN A 149 -4.60 13.07 12.40
CA GLN A 149 -4.19 12.50 11.11
C GLN A 149 -4.76 11.10 10.94
N ARG A 150 -5.27 10.81 9.76
CA ARG A 150 -5.88 9.52 9.42
C ARG A 150 -5.35 9.00 8.11
N MET A 151 -5.07 7.70 8.05
CA MET A 151 -4.73 6.98 6.84
C MET A 151 -5.74 5.85 6.63
N ARG A 152 -6.26 5.67 5.41
CA ARG A 152 -7.14 4.54 5.10
C ARG A 152 -6.33 3.37 4.57
N ILE A 153 -6.54 2.20 5.14
CA ILE A 153 -5.95 0.92 4.73
C ILE A 153 -7.08 0.10 4.11
N ARG A 154 -7.03 -0.07 2.78
CA ARG A 154 -8.10 -0.76 2.00
C ARG A 154 -7.81 -2.23 1.73
N HIS A 155 -6.56 -2.65 1.89
CA HIS A 155 -6.10 -3.98 1.55
C HIS A 155 -4.93 -4.32 2.49
N PRO A 156 -4.73 -5.59 2.89
CA PRO A 156 -3.60 -6.00 3.73
C PRO A 156 -2.26 -5.62 3.09
N SER A 157 -2.22 -5.46 1.77
CA SER A 157 -0.97 -5.07 1.11
C SER A 157 -0.42 -3.70 1.47
N ALA A 158 -1.27 -2.84 2.05
CA ALA A 158 -0.93 -1.48 2.45
C ALA A 158 -0.35 -1.41 3.87
N ILE A 159 -0.22 -2.52 4.58
CA ILE A 159 0.37 -2.58 5.92
C ILE A 159 1.16 -3.88 6.06
N LYS A 160 2.39 -3.81 6.57
CA LYS A 160 3.21 -5.00 6.84
C LYS A 160 3.92 -4.88 8.17
N VAL A 161 4.07 -6.01 8.87
CA VAL A 161 4.94 -6.09 10.05
C VAL A 161 6.39 -5.92 9.61
N VAL A 162 7.18 -5.16 10.38
CA VAL A 162 8.63 -5.03 10.23
C VAL A 162 9.28 -5.57 11.51
N TRP A 163 10.30 -6.42 11.33
CA TRP A 163 11.06 -7.07 12.39
C TRP A 163 12.35 -6.33 12.64
#